data_AF-A0A1H4VXW6-F1
#
_entry.id   AF-A0A1H4VXW6-F1
#
_cell.length_a   1.000
_cell.length_b   1.000
_cell.length_c   1.000
_cell.angle_alpha   90.00
_cell.angle_beta   90.00
_cell.angle_gamma   90.00
#
_symmetry.space_group_name_H-M   'P 1'
#
loop_
_entity.id
_entity.type
_entity.pdbx_description
1 polymer ?
#
loop_
_entity_poly.entity_id
_entity_poly.type
_entity_poly.pdbx_seq_one_letter_code
_entity_poly.pdbx_strand_id
1 'polypeptide(L)' 'MRLGTNTVNRTEYHLRRRNLASPLSDVRGPGGRIRAVAAAIRTGIGRGDDTNRIEERIRCAEAAGLPLTLW' A
#
# COMPACT_ATOMS: atom_id res chain seq x y z
N MET A 1 1.75 14.93 10.53
CA MET A 1 1.33 14.44 9.21
C MET A 1 1.53 15.57 8.21
N ARG A 2 2.52 15.49 7.32
CA ARG A 2 2.80 16.54 6.32
C ARG A 2 2.08 16.16 5.03
N LEU A 3 1.05 16.93 4.66
CA LEU A 3 0.30 16.73 3.43
C LEU A 3 1.15 17.23 2.25
N GLY A 4 1.17 16.46 1.15
CA GLY A 4 1.81 16.87 -0.09
C GLY A 4 1.16 18.09 -0.73
N THR A 5 1.83 18.71 -1.69
CA THR A 5 1.24 19.80 -2.48
C THR A 5 0.06 19.27 -3.32
N ASN A 6 -0.90 20.14 -3.65
CA ASN A 6 -2.08 19.76 -4.43
C ASN A 6 -1.71 19.01 -5.73
N THR A 7 -0.68 19.47 -6.42
CA THR A 7 -0.16 18.86 -7.65
C THR A 7 0.35 17.44 -7.43
N VAL A 8 1.10 17.18 -6.34
CA VAL A 8 1.63 15.84 -6.05
C VAL A 8 0.50 14.90 -5.67
N ASN A 9 -0.43 15.35 -4.81
CA ASN A 9 -1.59 14.56 -4.41
C ASN A 9 -2.48 14.19 -5.61
N ARG A 10 -2.67 15.12 -6.56
CA ARG A 10 -3.45 14.87 -7.78
C ARG A 10 -2.77 13.87 -8.72
N THR A 11 -1.46 13.96 -8.87
CA THR A 11 -0.67 13.04 -9.71
C THR A 11 -0.69 11.62 -9.12
N GLU A 12 -0.49 11.51 -7.80
CA GLU A 12 -0.57 10.25 -7.05
C GLU A 12 -1.97 9.62 -7.14
N TYR A 13 -3.02 10.44 -7.03
CA TYR A 13 -4.41 10.00 -7.23
C TYR A 13 -4.63 9.41 -8.62
N HIS A 14 -4.18 10.07 -9.68
CA HIS A 14 -4.35 9.59 -11.05
C HIS A 14 -3.60 8.28 -11.32
N LEU A 15 -2.42 8.09 -10.73
CA LEU A 15 -1.64 6.85 -10.82
C LEU A 15 -2.32 5.66 -10.11
N ARG A 16 -2.96 5.90 -8.96
CA ARG A 16 -3.48 4.83 -8.10
C ARG A 16 -4.94 4.48 -8.34
N ARG A 17 -5.79 5.43 -8.77
CA ARG A 17 -7.25 5.27 -8.85
C ARG A 17 -7.76 4.16 -9.78
N ARG A 18 -6.92 3.60 -10.67
CA ARG A 18 -7.29 2.56 -11.64
C ARG A 18 -6.48 1.27 -11.53
N ASN A 19 -5.48 1.22 -10.66
CA ASN A 19 -4.61 0.06 -10.54
C ASN A 19 -5.10 -0.84 -9.41
N LEU A 20 -6.09 -1.71 -9.61
CA LEU A 20 -6.70 -2.55 -8.54
C LEU A 20 -5.71 -3.43 -7.74
N ALA A 21 -4.49 -3.64 -8.25
CA ALA A 21 -3.42 -4.38 -7.60
C ALA A 21 -2.41 -3.48 -6.85
N SER A 22 -2.54 -2.16 -6.95
CA SER A 22 -1.69 -1.25 -6.19
C SER A 22 -2.05 -1.36 -4.70
N PRO A 23 -1.06 -1.47 -3.79
CA PRO A 23 -1.32 -1.64 -2.36
C PRO A 23 -2.23 -0.56 -1.76
N LEU A 24 -2.35 0.60 -2.42
CA LEU A 24 -3.22 1.72 -2.06
C LEU A 24 -4.21 2.13 -3.16
N SER A 25 -4.56 1.26 -4.10
CA SER A 25 -5.60 1.55 -5.09
C SER A 25 -7.00 1.44 -4.48
N ASP A 26 -7.31 2.46 -3.69
CA ASP A 26 -8.61 2.88 -3.20
C ASP A 26 -9.53 1.84 -2.51
N VAL A 27 -9.55 1.93 -1.18
CA VAL A 27 -10.72 1.59 -0.36
C VAL A 27 -10.85 2.72 0.65
N ARG A 28 -11.40 3.86 0.20
CA ARG A 28 -11.78 5.07 0.96
C ARG A 28 -11.77 4.90 2.49
N GLY A 29 -11.01 5.76 3.17
CA GLY A 29 -10.99 5.88 4.64
C GLY A 29 -9.74 5.30 5.31
N PRO A 30 -9.58 5.50 6.63
CA PRO A 30 -8.37 5.17 7.41
C PRO A 30 -7.92 3.69 7.39
N GLY A 31 -8.66 2.79 6.70
CA GLY A 31 -8.42 1.35 6.67
C GLY A 31 -7.57 0.80 5.51
N GLY A 32 -7.07 1.65 4.60
CA GLY A 32 -6.28 1.19 3.43
C GLY A 32 -5.03 0.39 3.81
N ARG A 33 -4.27 0.86 4.82
CA ARG A 33 -3.07 0.17 5.34
C ARG A 33 -3.39 -1.23 5.84
N ILE A 34 -4.44 -1.37 6.66
CA ILE A 34 -4.85 -2.66 7.25
C ILE A 34 -5.18 -3.67 6.15
N ARG A 35 -5.88 -3.23 5.10
CA ARG A 35 -6.25 -4.10 3.97
C ARG A 35 -5.03 -4.54 3.16
N ALA A 36 -4.06 -3.65 2.93
CA ALA A 36 -2.82 -3.97 2.24
C ALA A 36 -1.99 -5.02 3.01
N VAL A 37 -1.85 -4.84 4.33
CA VAL A 37 -1.17 -5.80 5.21
C VAL A 37 -1.90 -7.15 5.20
N ALA A 38 -3.22 -7.16 5.31
CA ALA A 38 -4.01 -8.39 5.25
C ALA A 38 -3.91 -9.10 3.89
N ALA A 39 -3.78 -8.36 2.79
CA ALA A 39 -3.54 -8.94 1.46
C ALA A 39 -2.13 -9.55 1.36
N ALA A 40 -1.10 -8.88 1.90
CA ALA A 40 0.26 -9.40 1.95
C ALA A 40 0.35 -10.72 2.72
N ILE A 41 -0.29 -10.79 3.89
CA ILE A 41 -0.36 -12.01 4.72
C ILE A 41 -1.08 -13.14 3.99
N ARG A 42 -2.29 -12.89 3.47
CA ARG A 42 -3.05 -13.92 2.72
C ARG A 42 -2.30 -14.42 1.50
N THR A 43 -1.58 -13.54 0.81
CA THR A 43 -0.74 -13.92 -0.33
C THR A 43 0.42 -14.81 0.10
N GLY A 44 1.10 -14.48 1.19
CA GLY A 44 2.20 -15.30 1.70
C GLY A 44 1.75 -16.68 2.18
N ILE A 45 0.64 -16.73 2.92
CA ILE A 45 0.01 -18.01 3.32
C ILE A 45 -0.36 -18.83 2.07
N GLY A 46 -1.02 -18.22 1.08
CA GLY A 46 -1.41 -18.90 -0.16
C GLY A 46 -0.23 -19.39 -1.01
N ARG A 47 0.97 -18.87 -0.77
CA ARG A 47 2.22 -19.30 -1.44
C ARG A 47 3.04 -20.29 -0.61
N GLY A 48 2.67 -20.54 0.65
CA GLY A 48 3.47 -21.34 1.58
C GLY A 48 4.75 -20.63 2.01
N ASP A 49 4.78 -19.29 1.98
CA ASP A 49 5.92 -18.50 2.42
C ASP A 49 6.16 -18.70 3.93
N ASP A 50 7.42 -18.71 4.34
CA ASP A 50 7.79 -18.67 5.76
C ASP A 50 7.48 -17.30 6.39
N THR A 51 7.55 -17.24 7.73
CA THR A 51 7.26 -16.02 8.49
C THR A 51 8.11 -14.82 8.05
N ASN A 52 9.40 -15.02 7.75
CA ASN A 52 10.30 -13.94 7.35
C ASN A 52 9.90 -13.36 6.00
N ARG A 53 9.48 -14.20 5.05
CA ARG A 53 8.98 -13.78 3.74
C ARG A 53 7.64 -13.07 3.85
N ILE A 54 6.77 -13.50 4.76
CA ILE A 54 5.52 -12.79 5.05
C ILE A 54 5.82 -11.40 5.62
N GLU A 55 6.77 -11.27 6.56
CA GLU A 55 7.19 -9.97 7.10
C GLU A 55 7.82 -9.06 6.04
N GLU A 56 8.62 -9.60 5.12
CA GLU A 56 9.16 -8.86 3.98
C GLU A 56 8.04 -8.29 3.09
N ARG A 57 7.02 -9.10 2.79
CA ARG A 57 5.85 -8.63 2.02
C ARG A 57 5.10 -7.51 2.73
N ILE A 58 4.92 -7.61 4.04
CA ILE A 58 4.28 -6.56 4.84
C ILE A 58 5.08 -5.25 4.70
N ARG A 59 6.40 -5.30 4.90
CA ARG A 59 7.27 -4.12 4.74
C ARG A 59 7.20 -3.51 3.34
N CYS A 60 7.19 -4.34 2.29
CA CYS A 60 7.02 -3.85 0.92
C CYS A 60 5.67 -3.16 0.70
N ALA A 61 4.58 -3.73 1.25
CA ALA A 61 3.24 -3.14 1.15
C ALA A 61 3.16 -1.79 1.89
N GLU A 62 3.80 -1.67 3.05
CA GLU A 62 3.89 -0.42 3.80
C GLU A 62 4.70 0.64 3.07
N ALA A 63 5.86 0.28 2.50
CA ALA A 63 6.72 1.20 1.75
C ALA A 63 6.03 1.72 0.48
N ALA A 64 5.35 0.85 -0.27
CA ALA A 64 4.50 1.26 -1.40
C ALA A 64 3.31 2.12 -0.95
N GLY A 65 2.95 1.99 0.34
CA GLY A 65 1.90 2.73 1.02
C GLY A 65 2.29 4.16 1.45
N LEU A 66 3.56 4.52 1.40
CA LEU A 66 3.99 5.85 1.81
C LEU A 66 3.58 6.91 0.75
N PRO A 67 3.05 8.07 1.19
CA PRO A 67 2.84 9.20 0.29
C PRO A 67 4.18 9.66 -0.28
N LEU A 68 4.19 10.03 -1.56
CA LEU A 68 5.38 10.49 -2.29
C LEU A 68 6.04 11.73 -1.66
N THR A 69 5.34 12.44 -0.79
CA THR A 69 5.81 13.66 -0.11
C THR A 69 6.39 13.43 1.29
N LEU A 70 6.52 12.18 1.73
CA LEU A 70 7.26 11.84 2.95
C LEU A 70 8.71 11.41 2.69
N TRP A 71 9.18 11.59 1.45
CA TRP A 71 10.59 11.49 1.05
C TRP A 71 11.15 12.88 0.77
#